data_AF-A0A969Y284-F1
#
_entry.id   AF-A0A969Y284-F1
#
_cell.length_a   1.000
_cell.length_b   1.000
_cell.length_c   1.000
_cell.angle_alpha   90.00
_cell.angle_beta   90.00
_cell.angle_gamma   90.00
#
_symmetry.space_group_name_H-M   'P 1'
#
loop_
_entity.id
_entity.type
_entity.pdbx_description
1 polymer ?
#
loop_
_entity_poly.entity_id
_entity_poly.type
_entity_poly.pdbx_seq_one_letter_code
_entity_poly.pdbx_strand_id
1 'polypeptide(L)'
;MYRRTDSATPSSAARPRRTTPAILPVAMVLATAICLADGPPPPAPLTWRGMSDASAAAAVDDGHMLTADDETNSLRLYRLDGGLPVTTVDLSAWLKTDADHPEADIEGAARVGRRIYWITSHGRNKDGKYRASRHRFFAVDLDEGTPATARPAGKPFADLAMSLVRAPHLQALGLADAIGVKDGAMDRSRRKNLAPKDDGFNIEALAASADGRVLYVGLRNPRPKGPDGRRRAVVLPLLNAPAVVERGEQPQWGPPLLWDLDGRGLRSMEYIPHRNAFLLLAGPHDGENGGALYRWSGDPAQP
;
A
#
# COMPACT_ATOMS: atom_id res chain seq x y z
N MET A 1 8.20 -66.81 -44.59
CA MET A 1 9.07 -67.49 -45.59
C MET A 1 10.51 -67.35 -45.08
N TYR A 2 11.19 -68.47 -44.80
CA TYR A 2 12.65 -68.75 -44.80
C TYR A 2 13.66 -67.58 -44.72
N ARG A 3 14.84 -67.61 -44.06
CA ARG A 3 15.72 -68.66 -43.53
C ARG A 3 16.87 -67.97 -42.75
N ARG A 4 17.44 -68.64 -41.74
CA ARG A 4 18.78 -68.37 -41.17
C ARG A 4 19.90 -68.59 -42.21
N THR A 5 21.06 -67.96 -42.04
CA THR A 5 22.38 -68.62 -41.98
C THR A 5 23.46 -67.74 -41.35
N ASP A 6 24.28 -68.40 -40.52
CA ASP A 6 25.42 -67.93 -39.73
C ASP A 6 26.74 -67.81 -40.52
N SER A 7 27.82 -67.50 -39.76
CA SER A 7 29.28 -67.73 -40.00
C SER A 7 30.07 -66.49 -40.47
N ALA A 8 31.28 -66.17 -39.99
CA ALA A 8 32.20 -66.76 -39.01
C ALA A 8 33.22 -65.71 -38.51
N THR A 9 33.85 -66.02 -37.38
CA THR A 9 34.97 -65.44 -36.60
C THR A 9 36.35 -65.51 -37.31
N PRO A 10 37.53 -65.26 -36.67
CA PRO A 10 38.03 -64.16 -35.81
C PRO A 10 39.48 -63.70 -36.20
N SER A 11 40.08 -62.71 -35.50
CA SER A 11 41.53 -62.61 -35.12
C SER A 11 41.82 -61.18 -34.63
N SER A 12 41.96 -60.89 -33.33
CA SER A 12 43.09 -61.14 -32.41
C SER A 12 44.44 -60.55 -32.83
N ALA A 13 44.75 -59.35 -32.33
CA ALA A 13 46.11 -58.93 -32.02
C ALA A 13 46.13 -58.01 -30.79
N ALA A 14 47.01 -58.36 -29.84
CA ALA A 14 47.04 -57.90 -28.46
C ALA A 14 47.77 -56.57 -28.23
N ARG A 15 47.42 -55.86 -27.15
CA ARG A 15 48.27 -55.20 -26.12
C ARG A 15 47.46 -54.12 -25.37
N PRO A 16 47.93 -53.60 -24.23
CA PRO A 16 48.56 -54.22 -23.06
C PRO A 16 47.77 -53.91 -21.76
N ARG A 17 47.99 -54.66 -20.68
CA ARG A 17 47.51 -54.29 -19.34
C ARG A 17 48.14 -52.97 -18.92
N ARG A 18 47.32 -51.97 -18.56
CA ARG A 18 47.73 -50.83 -17.74
C ARG A 18 46.77 -50.67 -16.57
N THR A 19 47.41 -50.65 -15.42
CA THR A 19 46.96 -50.40 -14.05
C THR A 19 45.92 -49.30 -13.92
N THR A 20 44.84 -49.61 -13.20
CA THR A 20 43.87 -48.67 -12.64
C THR A 20 44.58 -47.69 -11.69
N PRO A 21 44.48 -46.37 -11.88
CA PRO A 21 44.73 -45.44 -10.80
C PRO A 21 43.49 -45.40 -9.91
N ALA A 22 43.68 -45.65 -8.61
CA ALA A 22 42.66 -45.37 -7.61
C ALA A 22 42.39 -43.86 -7.59
N ILE A 23 41.19 -43.46 -8.00
CA ILE A 23 40.72 -42.08 -7.85
C ILE A 23 40.31 -41.93 -6.39
N LEU A 24 41.19 -41.31 -5.61
CA LEU A 24 40.91 -40.83 -4.26
C LEU A 24 39.71 -39.85 -4.34
N PRO A 25 38.68 -39.97 -3.49
CA PRO A 25 37.66 -38.94 -3.43
C PRO A 25 38.30 -37.68 -2.86
N VAL A 26 38.48 -36.66 -3.70
CA VAL A 26 38.83 -35.31 -3.27
C VAL A 26 37.63 -34.78 -2.52
N ALA A 27 37.64 -34.92 -1.20
CA ALA A 27 36.77 -34.17 -0.31
C ALA A 27 37.22 -32.71 -0.38
N MET A 28 36.59 -31.95 -1.27
CA MET A 28 36.72 -30.49 -1.30
C MET A 28 35.98 -29.96 -0.08
N VAL A 29 36.67 -29.88 1.06
CA VAL A 29 36.23 -29.09 2.21
C VAL A 29 36.36 -27.64 1.76
N LEU A 30 35.26 -27.09 1.24
CA LEU A 30 35.10 -25.65 1.13
C LEU A 30 34.97 -25.14 2.56
N ALA A 31 36.10 -24.80 3.17
CA ALA A 31 36.12 -24.01 4.38
C ALA A 31 35.59 -22.62 4.01
N THR A 32 34.27 -22.45 4.09
CA THR A 32 33.65 -21.13 4.18
C THR A 32 34.21 -20.51 5.45
N ALA A 33 35.23 -19.67 5.30
CA ALA A 33 35.53 -18.66 6.29
C ALA A 33 34.26 -17.80 6.38
N ILE A 34 33.39 -18.14 7.32
CA ILE A 34 32.39 -17.22 7.83
C ILE A 34 33.24 -16.16 8.52
N CYS A 35 33.61 -15.12 7.78
CA CYS A 35 33.84 -13.83 8.39
C CYS A 35 32.51 -13.47 9.05
N LEU A 36 32.37 -13.84 10.31
CA LEU A 36 31.45 -13.16 11.22
C LEU A 36 31.92 -11.71 11.14
N ALA A 37 31.23 -10.91 10.34
CA ALA A 37 31.32 -9.48 10.49
C ALA A 37 30.78 -9.23 11.90
N ASP A 38 31.69 -9.07 12.87
CA ASP A 38 31.41 -8.49 14.17
C ASP A 38 31.08 -7.01 13.95
N GLY A 39 29.98 -6.77 13.24
CA GLY A 39 29.32 -5.48 13.22
C GLY A 39 28.75 -5.22 14.61
N PRO A 40 28.63 -3.95 15.03
CA PRO A 40 27.90 -3.63 16.24
C PRO A 40 26.51 -4.29 16.17
N PRO A 41 25.97 -4.78 17.30
CA PRO A 41 24.62 -5.33 17.32
C PRO A 41 23.67 -4.29 16.70
N PRO A 42 22.66 -4.73 15.92
CA PRO A 42 21.70 -3.80 15.37
C PRO A 42 21.14 -2.93 16.51
N PRO A 43 20.93 -1.62 16.28
CA PRO A 43 20.41 -0.75 17.31
C PRO A 43 19.14 -1.36 17.88
N ALA A 44 18.98 -1.26 19.21
CA ALA A 44 17.78 -1.77 19.87
C ALA A 44 16.54 -1.20 19.17
N PRO A 45 15.50 -2.04 18.93
CA PRO A 45 14.33 -1.58 18.22
C PRO A 45 13.67 -0.43 18.98
N LEU A 46 13.40 0.65 18.26
CA LEU A 46 12.68 1.76 18.82
C LEU A 46 11.21 1.39 19.01
N THR A 47 10.66 1.70 20.18
CA THR A 47 9.29 1.30 20.54
C THR A 47 8.43 2.51 20.83
N TRP A 48 7.32 2.61 20.11
CA TRP A 48 6.21 3.53 20.40
C TRP A 48 5.06 2.77 21.07
N ARG A 49 4.34 3.42 21.99
CA ARG A 49 3.28 2.80 22.81
C ARG A 49 2.00 3.64 22.80
N GLY A 50 0.89 3.03 23.21
CA GLY A 50 -0.41 3.73 23.35
C GLY A 50 -1.30 3.69 22.09
N MET A 51 -0.93 2.85 21.12
CA MET A 51 -1.65 2.60 19.88
C MET A 51 -1.39 1.14 19.45
N SER A 52 -2.39 0.51 18.85
CA SER A 52 -2.27 -0.74 18.10
C SER A 52 -2.57 -0.42 16.64
N ASP A 53 -2.09 -1.26 15.72
CA ASP A 53 -2.51 -1.22 14.32
C ASP A 53 -2.30 0.16 13.64
N ALA A 54 -1.11 0.72 13.87
CA ALA A 54 -0.66 1.95 13.22
C ALA A 54 -0.71 1.81 11.70
N SER A 55 -1.47 2.69 11.05
CA SER A 55 -1.84 2.56 9.63
C SER A 55 -1.38 3.76 8.80
N ALA A 56 -1.29 4.95 9.39
CA ALA A 56 -0.88 6.16 8.68
C ALA A 56 -0.02 7.09 9.55
N ALA A 57 0.97 7.74 8.94
CA ALA A 57 1.80 8.73 9.62
C ALA A 57 2.23 9.86 8.69
N ALA A 58 2.43 11.05 9.25
CA ALA A 58 3.04 12.18 8.56
C ALA A 58 4.10 12.84 9.45
N ALA A 59 5.26 13.16 8.87
CA ALA A 59 6.29 13.94 9.56
C ALA A 59 5.75 15.33 9.93
N VAL A 60 5.98 15.77 11.16
CA VAL A 60 5.57 17.09 11.68
C VAL A 60 6.76 18.05 11.70
N ASP A 61 7.90 17.58 12.17
CA ASP A 61 9.20 18.26 12.15
C ASP A 61 10.31 17.19 12.21
N ASP A 62 11.56 17.61 12.39
CA ASP A 62 12.73 16.70 12.41
C ASP A 62 12.75 15.73 13.61
N GLY A 63 11.89 15.95 14.61
CA GLY A 63 11.80 15.17 15.84
C GLY A 63 10.45 14.51 16.08
N HIS A 64 9.42 14.78 15.26
CA HIS A 64 8.06 14.31 15.53
C HIS A 64 7.32 13.80 14.29
N MET A 65 6.44 12.83 14.52
CA MET A 65 5.45 12.36 13.56
C MET A 65 4.05 12.38 14.17
N LEU A 66 3.05 12.71 13.36
CA LEU A 66 1.65 12.58 13.71
C LEU A 66 1.14 11.28 13.09
N THR A 67 0.55 10.40 13.90
CA THR A 67 0.23 9.03 13.52
C THR A 67 -1.24 8.71 13.83
N ALA A 68 -1.85 7.89 12.98
CA ALA A 68 -3.19 7.34 13.17
C ALA A 68 -3.15 5.80 13.18
N ASP A 69 -4.22 5.20 13.66
CA ASP A 69 -4.53 3.78 13.57
C ASP A 69 -5.87 3.57 12.86
N ASP A 70 -6.18 2.32 12.52
CA ASP A 70 -7.45 1.93 11.89
C ASP A 70 -8.60 1.76 12.92
N GLU A 71 -8.28 1.50 14.19
CA GLU A 71 -9.28 1.20 15.24
C GLU A 71 -9.91 2.45 15.90
N THR A 72 -9.21 3.58 15.91
CA THR A 72 -9.59 4.79 16.67
C THR A 72 -9.64 6.03 15.79
N ASN A 73 -10.47 7.00 16.20
CA ASN A 73 -10.63 8.27 15.49
C ASN A 73 -9.67 9.35 16.01
N SER A 74 -8.45 8.96 16.39
CA SER A 74 -7.49 9.85 17.06
C SER A 74 -6.18 9.98 16.28
N LEU A 75 -5.59 11.18 16.31
CA LEU A 75 -4.23 11.42 15.84
C LEU A 75 -3.30 11.56 17.04
N ARG A 76 -2.17 10.86 17.04
CA ARG A 76 -1.19 10.84 18.12
C ARG A 76 0.14 11.41 17.64
N LEU A 77 0.60 12.45 18.30
CA LEU A 77 1.91 13.04 18.05
C LEU A 77 2.96 12.27 18.83
N TYR A 78 3.92 11.67 18.14
CA TYR A 78 5.03 10.94 18.73
C TYR A 78 6.36 11.64 18.45
N ARG A 79 7.29 11.51 19.39
CA ARG A 79 8.71 11.78 19.13
C ARG A 79 9.29 10.67 18.26
N LEU A 80 10.25 10.98 17.39
CA LEU A 80 10.91 9.98 16.55
C LEU A 80 11.91 9.09 17.29
N ASP A 81 12.13 9.31 18.60
CA ASP A 81 12.97 8.49 19.48
C ASP A 81 12.16 7.59 20.44
N GLY A 82 10.89 7.34 20.13
CA GLY A 82 10.05 6.36 20.82
C GLY A 82 9.27 6.91 22.01
N GLY A 83 8.58 6.00 22.71
CA GLY A 83 7.82 6.30 23.92
C GLY A 83 6.30 6.44 23.72
N LEU A 84 5.67 7.14 24.66
CA LEU A 84 4.23 7.46 24.64
C LEU A 84 3.97 8.70 23.78
N PRO A 85 2.73 8.89 23.30
CA PRO A 85 2.39 10.09 22.53
C PRO A 85 2.55 11.34 23.39
N VAL A 86 3.10 12.40 22.79
CA VAL A 86 3.21 13.73 23.38
C VAL A 86 1.84 14.40 23.49
N THR A 87 0.99 14.18 22.49
CA THR A 87 -0.37 14.72 22.44
C THR A 87 -1.25 13.81 21.62
N THR A 88 -2.54 13.76 21.98
CA THR A 88 -3.58 13.05 21.23
C THR A 88 -4.68 14.03 20.86
N VAL A 89 -5.13 13.97 19.61
CA VAL A 89 -6.24 14.76 19.07
C VAL A 89 -7.38 13.80 18.75
N ASP A 90 -8.46 13.83 19.54
CA ASP A 90 -9.68 13.07 19.26
C ASP A 90 -10.51 13.79 18.18
N LEU A 91 -10.79 13.09 17.09
CA LEU A 91 -11.56 13.58 15.95
C LEU A 91 -12.98 13.01 15.89
N SER A 92 -13.39 12.14 16.81
CA SER A 92 -14.65 11.36 16.73
C SER A 92 -15.88 12.24 16.45
N ALA A 93 -16.09 13.29 17.25
CA ALA A 93 -17.22 14.19 17.09
C ALA A 93 -17.14 14.99 15.78
N TRP A 94 -15.94 15.41 15.37
CA TRP A 94 -15.74 16.23 14.18
C TRP A 94 -15.87 15.42 12.88
N LEU A 95 -15.43 14.16 12.89
CA LEU A 95 -15.60 13.20 11.79
C LEU A 95 -17.07 12.80 11.59
N LYS A 96 -17.96 13.09 12.55
CA LYS A 96 -19.39 12.74 12.47
C LYS A 96 -19.57 11.26 12.18
N THR A 97 -18.86 10.42 12.93
CA THR A 97 -18.96 8.97 12.79
C THR A 97 -20.28 8.46 13.34
N ASP A 98 -20.75 7.34 12.79
CA ASP A 98 -21.93 6.64 13.28
C ASP A 98 -21.69 6.09 14.69
N ALA A 99 -22.66 6.22 15.61
CA ALA A 99 -22.47 5.83 17.00
C ALA A 99 -22.36 4.30 17.19
N ASP A 100 -23.05 3.51 16.36
CA ASP A 100 -23.03 2.04 16.45
C ASP A 100 -21.77 1.47 15.77
N HIS A 101 -21.24 2.19 14.80
CA HIS A 101 -20.05 1.82 14.03
C HIS A 101 -19.10 3.02 13.87
N PRO A 102 -18.43 3.46 14.95
CA PRO A 102 -17.73 4.74 14.98
C PRO A 102 -16.36 4.73 14.30
N GLU A 103 -15.78 3.56 14.05
CA GLU A 103 -14.47 3.38 13.43
C GLU A 103 -14.38 4.10 12.07
N ALA A 104 -13.48 5.09 11.99
CA ALA A 104 -13.19 5.78 10.74
C ALA A 104 -12.18 5.03 9.88
N ASP A 105 -11.33 4.15 10.42
CA ASP A 105 -10.40 3.33 9.64
C ASP A 105 -9.43 4.23 8.85
N ILE A 106 -8.60 5.03 9.54
CA ILE A 106 -7.70 6.03 8.94
C ILE A 106 -6.49 5.30 8.35
N GLU A 107 -6.17 5.50 7.07
CA GLU A 107 -5.25 4.61 6.33
C GLU A 107 -4.19 5.34 5.48
N GLY A 108 -4.26 6.68 5.38
CA GLY A 108 -3.25 7.42 4.64
C GLY A 108 -3.15 8.86 5.08
N ALA A 109 -1.94 9.42 4.97
CA ALA A 109 -1.64 10.80 5.31
C ALA A 109 -0.73 11.44 4.26
N ALA A 110 -0.98 12.70 3.90
CA ALA A 110 -0.11 13.46 3.01
C ALA A 110 0.02 14.91 3.47
N ARG A 111 1.26 15.34 3.71
CA ARG A 111 1.55 16.69 4.16
C ARG A 111 1.79 17.63 2.98
N VAL A 112 1.13 18.79 3.00
CA VAL A 112 1.35 19.93 2.11
C VAL A 112 1.55 21.18 2.96
N GLY A 113 2.81 21.62 3.10
CA GLY A 113 3.16 22.74 3.97
C GLY A 113 2.76 22.47 5.43
N ARG A 114 1.84 23.27 5.97
CA ARG A 114 1.30 23.11 7.34
C ARG A 114 0.10 22.19 7.43
N ARG A 115 -0.52 21.86 6.29
CA ARG A 115 -1.70 21.01 6.26
C ARG A 115 -1.30 19.56 6.09
N ILE A 116 -1.94 18.67 6.83
CA ILE A 116 -1.87 17.23 6.61
C ILE A 116 -3.26 16.76 6.20
N TYR A 117 -3.35 16.21 5.00
CA TYR A 117 -4.54 15.53 4.52
C TYR A 117 -4.52 14.10 5.02
N TRP A 118 -5.69 13.59 5.37
CA TRP A 118 -5.90 12.24 5.84
C TRP A 118 -7.03 11.60 5.05
N ILE A 119 -6.89 10.31 4.80
CA ILE A 119 -7.91 9.52 4.14
C ILE A 119 -8.14 8.24 4.93
N THR A 120 -9.40 7.87 5.02
CA THR A 120 -9.79 6.58 5.59
C THR A 120 -9.73 5.48 4.54
N SER A 121 -10.10 4.26 4.92
CA SER A 121 -10.04 3.11 4.04
C SER A 121 -11.05 3.15 2.90
N HIS A 122 -12.19 3.84 3.08
CA HIS A 122 -13.38 3.79 2.22
C HIS A 122 -13.87 2.35 1.98
N GLY A 123 -13.46 1.44 2.86
CA GLY A 123 -13.75 0.03 2.80
C GLY A 123 -15.07 -0.31 3.46
N ARG A 124 -15.61 -1.45 3.05
CA ARG A 124 -16.66 -2.12 3.79
C ARG A 124 -16.04 -2.95 4.92
N ASN A 125 -16.87 -3.45 5.84
CA ASN A 125 -16.37 -4.38 6.85
C ASN A 125 -16.04 -5.76 6.25
N LYS A 126 -15.48 -6.66 7.06
CA LYS A 126 -15.16 -8.05 6.66
C LYS A 126 -16.33 -8.89 6.14
N ASP A 127 -17.59 -8.47 6.38
CA ASP A 127 -18.79 -9.14 5.85
C ASP A 127 -19.38 -8.40 4.63
N GLY A 128 -18.62 -7.46 4.06
CA GLY A 128 -19.03 -6.60 2.95
C GLY A 128 -20.18 -5.63 3.28
N LYS A 129 -20.46 -5.36 4.56
CA LYS A 129 -21.41 -4.32 4.98
C LYS A 129 -20.79 -2.94 4.80
N TYR A 130 -21.54 -2.04 4.18
CA TYR A 130 -21.16 -0.63 4.09
C TYR A 130 -21.02 -0.01 5.48
N ARG A 131 -19.95 0.77 5.70
CA ARG A 131 -19.65 1.47 6.96
C ARG A 131 -19.48 2.95 6.68
N ALA A 132 -20.52 3.75 6.93
CA ALA A 132 -20.52 5.17 6.60
C ALA A 132 -19.36 5.95 7.27
N SER A 133 -18.94 5.56 8.48
CA SER A 133 -17.81 6.16 9.19
C SER A 133 -16.48 6.00 8.47
N ARG A 134 -16.29 4.90 7.71
CA ARG A 134 -15.06 4.60 6.97
C ARG A 134 -14.85 5.40 5.69
N HIS A 135 -15.75 6.34 5.38
CA HIS A 135 -15.66 7.18 4.19
C HIS A 135 -15.41 8.63 4.58
N ARG A 136 -14.17 8.98 4.89
CA ARG A 136 -13.75 10.36 5.19
C ARG A 136 -12.49 10.70 4.41
N PHE A 137 -12.50 11.88 3.84
CA PHE A 137 -11.31 12.60 3.42
C PHE A 137 -11.31 13.93 4.15
N PHE A 138 -10.25 14.22 4.89
CA PHE A 138 -10.23 15.35 5.80
C PHE A 138 -8.82 15.91 5.92
N ALA A 139 -8.67 17.02 6.65
CA ALA A 139 -7.37 17.58 6.93
C ALA A 139 -7.28 18.11 8.37
N VAL A 140 -6.04 18.19 8.84
CA VAL A 140 -5.67 18.96 10.03
C VAL A 140 -4.61 19.97 9.63
N ASP A 141 -4.60 21.11 10.31
CA ASP A 141 -3.51 22.08 10.22
C ASP A 141 -2.60 21.91 11.43
N LEU A 142 -1.30 21.92 11.19
CA LEU A 142 -0.30 22.06 12.23
C LEU A 142 -0.32 23.51 12.71
N ASP A 143 -0.37 23.72 14.02
CA ASP A 143 -0.26 25.02 14.67
C ASP A 143 1.21 25.37 14.96
N GLU A 144 1.47 26.64 15.29
CA GLU A 144 2.81 27.09 15.70
C GLU A 144 3.09 26.63 17.13
N GLY A 145 4.30 26.12 17.38
CA GLY A 145 4.69 25.60 18.69
C GLY A 145 5.87 24.62 18.59
N THR A 146 6.41 24.22 19.74
CA THR A 146 7.47 23.20 19.81
C THR A 146 7.17 22.22 20.97
N PRO A 147 6.62 21.03 20.67
CA PRO A 147 6.25 20.56 19.34
C PRO A 147 4.96 21.21 18.83
N ALA A 148 4.75 21.19 17.52
CA ALA A 148 3.53 21.68 16.90
C ALA A 148 2.32 20.83 17.34
N THR A 149 1.19 21.48 17.64
CA THR A 149 -0.10 20.80 17.81
C THR A 149 -0.83 20.66 16.48
N ALA A 150 -1.84 19.81 16.41
CA ALA A 150 -2.69 19.67 15.22
C ALA A 150 -4.15 19.97 15.56
N ARG A 151 -4.84 20.68 14.67
CA ARG A 151 -6.26 20.98 14.82
C ARG A 151 -7.03 20.68 13.53
N PRO A 152 -8.32 20.29 13.62
CA PRO A 152 -9.13 20.06 12.43
C PRO A 152 -9.16 21.26 11.48
N ALA A 153 -9.14 20.99 10.17
CA ALA A 153 -9.19 21.99 9.12
C ALA A 153 -10.33 21.70 8.13
N GLY A 154 -11.16 22.70 7.86
CA GLY A 154 -12.32 22.58 6.98
C GLY A 154 -13.37 21.61 7.50
N LYS A 155 -13.95 20.79 6.61
CA LYS A 155 -14.97 19.79 6.91
C LYS A 155 -14.57 18.43 6.31
N PRO A 156 -14.81 17.31 7.02
CA PRO A 156 -14.63 15.99 6.45
C PRO A 156 -15.57 15.78 5.26
N PHE A 157 -15.02 15.30 4.15
CA PHE A 157 -15.76 14.97 2.93
C PHE A 157 -16.07 13.48 2.91
N ALA A 158 -17.35 13.13 2.79
CA ALA A 158 -17.82 11.74 2.93
C ALA A 158 -18.12 11.03 1.61
N ASP A 159 -18.16 11.76 0.49
CA ASP A 159 -18.70 11.28 -0.78
C ASP A 159 -17.61 10.94 -1.81
N LEU A 160 -16.37 10.76 -1.36
CA LEU A 160 -15.19 10.56 -2.23
C LEU A 160 -15.35 9.29 -3.09
N ALA A 161 -15.71 8.15 -2.49
CA ALA A 161 -15.92 6.90 -3.23
C ALA A 161 -17.01 7.04 -4.32
N MET A 162 -18.14 7.68 -4.02
CA MET A 162 -19.18 7.89 -5.02
C MET A 162 -18.77 8.89 -6.10
N SER A 163 -17.92 9.87 -5.77
CA SER A 163 -17.38 10.80 -6.79
C SER A 163 -16.55 10.08 -7.84
N LEU A 164 -15.86 9.00 -7.48
CA LEU A 164 -15.13 8.14 -8.41
C LEU A 164 -16.07 7.40 -9.36
N VAL A 165 -17.20 6.90 -8.85
CA VAL A 165 -18.23 6.23 -9.66
C VAL A 165 -18.87 7.20 -10.67
N ARG A 166 -19.03 8.47 -10.28
CA ARG A 166 -19.62 9.51 -11.13
C ARG A 166 -18.66 10.06 -12.18
N ALA A 167 -17.36 9.84 -12.05
CA ALA A 167 -16.36 10.32 -13.00
C ALA A 167 -16.34 9.45 -14.27
N PRO A 168 -16.77 9.97 -15.44
CA PRO A 168 -16.93 9.14 -16.64
C PRO A 168 -15.63 8.46 -17.10
N HIS A 169 -14.50 9.15 -17.01
CA HIS A 169 -13.19 8.62 -17.40
C HIS A 169 -12.65 7.52 -16.49
N LEU A 170 -13.26 7.30 -15.32
CA LEU A 170 -12.88 6.24 -14.38
C LEU A 170 -13.78 5.01 -14.47
N GLN A 171 -14.87 5.04 -15.25
CA GLN A 171 -15.83 3.94 -15.33
C GLN A 171 -15.17 2.62 -15.80
N ALA A 172 -14.18 2.71 -16.69
CA ALA A 172 -13.44 1.56 -17.21
C ALA A 172 -12.64 0.80 -16.14
N LEU A 173 -12.41 1.40 -14.95
CA LEU A 173 -11.72 0.76 -13.84
C LEU A 173 -12.61 -0.21 -13.05
N GLY A 174 -13.93 -0.22 -13.29
CA GLY A 174 -14.87 -1.10 -12.57
C GLY A 174 -15.05 -0.72 -11.09
N LEU A 175 -14.76 0.53 -10.70
CA LEU A 175 -14.86 0.97 -9.30
C LEU A 175 -16.28 0.86 -8.74
N ALA A 176 -17.30 1.05 -9.57
CA ALA A 176 -18.70 0.87 -9.17
C ALA A 176 -18.97 -0.54 -8.63
N ASP A 177 -18.37 -1.57 -9.24
CA ASP A 177 -18.54 -2.95 -8.81
C ASP A 177 -17.88 -3.19 -7.45
N ALA A 178 -16.64 -2.71 -7.27
CA ALA A 178 -15.87 -2.85 -6.03
C ALA A 178 -16.46 -2.04 -4.85
N ILE A 179 -17.05 -0.87 -5.13
CA ILE A 179 -17.77 -0.07 -4.12
C ILE A 179 -19.14 -0.70 -3.83
N GLY A 180 -19.70 -1.45 -4.79
CA GLY A 180 -21.01 -2.08 -4.71
C GLY A 180 -22.15 -1.13 -5.04
N VAL A 181 -21.99 -0.33 -6.09
CA VAL A 181 -22.98 0.62 -6.60
C VAL A 181 -23.58 0.08 -7.89
N LYS A 182 -24.90 0.14 -7.99
CA LYS A 182 -25.67 -0.14 -9.21
C LYS A 182 -26.70 0.98 -9.38
N ASP A 183 -26.83 1.49 -10.59
CA ASP A 183 -27.78 2.58 -10.92
C ASP A 183 -27.66 3.80 -9.99
N GLY A 184 -26.42 4.12 -9.58
CA GLY A 184 -26.12 5.26 -8.71
C GLY A 184 -26.40 5.05 -7.22
N ALA A 185 -26.86 3.87 -6.80
CA ALA A 185 -27.15 3.55 -5.40
C ALA A 185 -26.41 2.30 -4.92
N MET A 186 -26.22 2.17 -3.60
CA MET A 186 -25.62 0.98 -3.01
C MET A 186 -26.48 -0.26 -3.24
N ASP A 187 -25.92 -1.27 -3.90
CA ASP A 187 -26.56 -2.54 -4.18
C ASP A 187 -26.35 -3.52 -3.02
N ARG A 188 -27.42 -3.79 -2.28
CA ARG A 188 -27.39 -4.71 -1.13
C ARG A 188 -27.17 -6.17 -1.55
N SER A 189 -27.48 -6.54 -2.80
CA SER A 189 -27.33 -7.92 -3.28
C SER A 189 -25.86 -8.34 -3.49
N ARG A 190 -24.98 -7.38 -3.75
CA ARG A 190 -23.54 -7.61 -4.01
C ARG A 190 -22.69 -7.80 -2.76
N ARG A 191 -23.30 -7.71 -1.58
CA ARG A 191 -22.60 -7.66 -0.29
C ARG A 191 -21.59 -8.78 -0.06
N LYS A 192 -21.86 -10.02 -0.50
CA LYS A 192 -21.11 -11.21 -0.05
C LYS A 192 -19.62 -11.23 -0.41
N ASN A 193 -19.18 -10.45 -1.42
CA ASN A 193 -17.79 -10.45 -1.89
C ASN A 193 -17.11 -9.08 -1.78
N LEU A 194 -17.75 -8.11 -1.14
CA LEU A 194 -17.23 -6.72 -1.10
C LEU A 194 -16.46 -6.41 0.17
N ALA A 195 -15.90 -7.42 0.85
CA ALA A 195 -14.91 -7.17 1.89
C ALA A 195 -13.60 -6.66 1.24
N PRO A 196 -12.83 -5.79 1.92
CA PRO A 196 -11.57 -5.24 1.38
C PRO A 196 -10.53 -6.29 0.93
N LYS A 197 -10.54 -7.46 1.58
CA LYS A 197 -9.63 -8.58 1.29
C LYS A 197 -10.07 -9.42 0.08
N ASP A 198 -11.28 -9.21 -0.42
CA ASP A 198 -11.88 -9.91 -1.55
C ASP A 198 -11.97 -8.95 -2.76
N ASP A 199 -13.18 -8.59 -3.20
CA ASP A 199 -13.42 -7.67 -4.33
C ASP A 199 -13.77 -6.24 -3.88
N GLY A 200 -13.77 -5.96 -2.58
CA GLY A 200 -14.19 -4.68 -2.03
C GLY A 200 -13.19 -3.54 -2.28
N PHE A 201 -13.71 -2.34 -2.54
CA PHE A 201 -12.93 -1.10 -2.62
C PHE A 201 -12.21 -0.81 -1.31
N ASN A 202 -10.94 -0.39 -1.38
CA ASN A 202 -10.13 -0.06 -0.22
C ASN A 202 -8.91 0.80 -0.60
N ILE A 203 -8.73 1.90 0.13
CA ILE A 203 -7.66 2.89 0.01
C ILE A 203 -6.69 2.67 1.17
N GLU A 204 -5.39 2.64 0.88
CA GLU A 204 -4.35 2.54 1.93
C GLU A 204 -3.11 3.39 1.62
N ALA A 205 -3.17 4.24 0.60
CA ALA A 205 -2.04 5.10 0.28
C ALA A 205 -2.48 6.50 -0.09
N LEU A 206 -1.74 7.48 0.41
CA LEU A 206 -1.96 8.89 0.13
C LEU A 206 -0.60 9.59 0.08
N ALA A 207 -0.32 10.28 -1.02
CA ALA A 207 0.90 11.08 -1.15
C ALA A 207 0.59 12.45 -1.76
N ALA A 208 1.36 13.48 -1.43
CA ALA A 208 1.32 14.74 -2.16
C ALA A 208 2.33 14.73 -3.32
N SER A 209 1.99 15.37 -4.43
CA SER A 209 2.96 15.70 -5.47
C SER A 209 4.07 16.60 -4.91
N ALA A 210 5.22 16.62 -5.59
CA ALA A 210 6.37 17.42 -5.18
C ALA A 210 6.03 18.91 -5.00
N ASP A 211 5.10 19.45 -5.80
CA ASP A 211 4.62 20.83 -5.72
C ASP A 211 3.38 21.02 -4.82
N GLY A 212 2.89 19.94 -4.20
CA GLY A 212 1.74 19.95 -3.30
C GLY A 212 0.39 20.21 -3.96
N ARG A 213 0.30 20.27 -5.30
CA ARG A 213 -0.95 20.58 -6.01
C ARG A 213 -1.87 19.39 -6.22
N VAL A 214 -1.31 18.17 -6.25
CA VAL A 214 -2.05 16.93 -6.49
C VAL A 214 -1.86 16.02 -5.29
N LEU A 215 -2.95 15.39 -4.84
CA LEU A 215 -2.84 14.23 -3.96
C LEU A 215 -3.03 12.94 -4.76
N TYR A 216 -2.10 12.01 -4.63
CA TYR A 216 -2.18 10.68 -5.20
C TYR A 216 -2.85 9.75 -4.20
N VAL A 217 -4.04 9.25 -4.54
CA VAL A 217 -4.78 8.27 -3.72
C VAL A 217 -4.54 6.88 -4.29
N GLY A 218 -3.84 6.01 -3.55
CA GLY A 218 -3.51 4.66 -3.97
C GLY A 218 -4.45 3.62 -3.36
N LEU A 219 -4.86 2.66 -4.20
CA LEU A 219 -5.79 1.60 -3.80
C LEU A 219 -5.04 0.31 -3.45
N ARG A 220 -5.42 -0.31 -2.32
CA ARG A 220 -5.17 -1.73 -2.09
C ARG A 220 -5.98 -2.57 -3.06
N ASN A 221 -7.25 -2.20 -3.24
CA ASN A 221 -8.21 -2.90 -4.07
C ASN A 221 -9.29 -1.92 -4.56
N PRO A 222 -9.88 -2.08 -5.76
CA PRO A 222 -9.64 -3.13 -6.75
C PRO A 222 -8.29 -3.00 -7.47
N ARG A 223 -7.88 -4.10 -8.11
CA ARG A 223 -6.80 -4.11 -9.11
C ARG A 223 -7.39 -4.54 -10.45
N PRO A 224 -7.75 -3.63 -11.37
CA PRO A 224 -8.33 -4.01 -12.65
C PRO A 224 -7.32 -4.78 -13.50
N LYS A 225 -7.81 -5.59 -14.45
CA LYS A 225 -6.94 -6.27 -15.41
C LYS A 225 -6.58 -5.31 -16.54
N GLY A 226 -5.29 -5.21 -16.86
CA GLY A 226 -4.81 -4.52 -18.05
C GLY A 226 -5.06 -5.33 -19.33
N PRO A 227 -4.70 -4.77 -20.50
CA PRO A 227 -4.87 -5.43 -21.80
C PRO A 227 -4.14 -6.77 -21.93
N ASP A 228 -3.07 -6.97 -21.17
CA ASP A 228 -2.28 -8.21 -21.08
C ASP A 228 -2.85 -9.20 -20.06
N GLY A 229 -4.02 -8.93 -19.48
CA GLY A 229 -4.68 -9.77 -18.48
C GLY A 229 -4.10 -9.65 -17.06
N ARG A 230 -2.99 -8.94 -16.89
CA ARG A 230 -2.34 -8.77 -15.58
C ARG A 230 -3.05 -7.71 -14.75
N ARG A 231 -3.06 -7.89 -13.43
CA ARG A 231 -3.68 -6.96 -12.48
C ARG A 231 -2.84 -5.68 -12.37
N ARG A 232 -3.50 -4.53 -12.23
CA ARG A 232 -2.86 -3.21 -12.10
C ARG A 232 -3.16 -2.59 -10.74
N ALA A 233 -2.15 -2.09 -10.06
CA ALA A 233 -2.32 -1.15 -8.96
C ALA A 233 -2.90 0.16 -9.53
N VAL A 234 -3.76 0.81 -8.75
CA VAL A 234 -4.47 2.02 -9.17
C VAL A 234 -4.04 3.19 -8.29
N VAL A 235 -3.66 4.29 -8.93
CA VAL A 235 -3.50 5.60 -8.30
C VAL A 235 -4.46 6.60 -8.93
N LEU A 236 -5.15 7.35 -8.09
CA LEU A 236 -6.16 8.33 -8.46
C LEU A 236 -5.69 9.74 -8.08
N PRO A 237 -5.31 10.59 -9.04
CA PRO A 237 -4.92 11.96 -8.76
C PRO A 237 -6.12 12.83 -8.38
N LEU A 238 -6.12 13.37 -7.17
CA LEU A 238 -7.07 14.39 -6.70
C LEU A 238 -6.47 15.78 -6.90
N LEU A 239 -7.10 16.58 -7.77
CA LEU A 239 -6.55 17.84 -8.27
C LEU A 239 -6.95 19.08 -7.46
N ASN A 240 -7.95 18.96 -6.59
CA ASN A 240 -8.55 20.09 -5.86
C ASN A 240 -8.75 19.81 -4.35
N ALA A 241 -7.85 19.04 -3.73
CA ALA A 241 -7.93 18.66 -2.32
C ALA A 241 -8.24 19.82 -1.34
N PRO A 242 -7.63 21.03 -1.45
CA PRO A 242 -8.02 22.17 -0.61
C PRO A 242 -9.50 22.52 -0.75
N ALA A 243 -10.02 22.61 -1.97
CA ALA A 243 -11.41 22.98 -2.24
C ALA A 243 -12.41 21.96 -1.70
N VAL A 244 -12.07 20.67 -1.78
CA VAL A 244 -12.89 19.58 -1.24
C VAL A 244 -13.07 19.74 0.28
N VAL A 245 -11.98 19.97 1.01
CA VAL A 245 -12.03 20.05 2.49
C VAL A 245 -12.54 21.42 2.98
N GLU A 246 -12.16 22.52 2.33
CA GLU A 246 -12.51 23.86 2.80
C GLU A 246 -13.93 24.27 2.41
N ARG A 247 -14.34 23.93 1.19
CA ARG A 247 -15.59 24.42 0.59
C ARG A 247 -16.60 23.31 0.30
N GLY A 248 -16.22 22.04 0.47
CA GLY A 248 -17.09 20.91 0.13
C GLY A 248 -17.31 20.74 -1.36
N GLU A 249 -16.39 21.24 -2.20
CA GLU A 249 -16.46 21.05 -3.65
C GLU A 249 -16.33 19.58 -4.01
N GLN A 250 -16.90 19.19 -5.15
CA GLN A 250 -16.75 17.83 -5.66
C GLN A 250 -15.27 17.55 -6.04
N PRO A 251 -14.75 16.35 -5.73
CA PRO A 251 -13.42 15.93 -6.16
C PRO A 251 -13.25 16.03 -7.68
N GLN A 252 -12.16 16.65 -8.10
CA GLN A 252 -11.71 16.68 -9.49
C GLN A 252 -10.63 15.62 -9.67
N TRP A 253 -10.98 14.54 -10.36
CA TRP A 253 -10.09 13.41 -10.61
C TRP A 253 -9.31 13.58 -11.91
N GLY A 254 -8.00 13.49 -11.83
CA GLY A 254 -7.13 13.39 -13.00
C GLY A 254 -7.19 12.01 -13.68
N PRO A 255 -6.40 11.81 -14.74
CA PRO A 255 -6.22 10.49 -15.35
C PRO A 255 -5.66 9.48 -14.33
N PRO A 256 -6.20 8.26 -14.23
CA PRO A 256 -5.69 7.27 -13.30
C PRO A 256 -4.32 6.75 -13.76
N LEU A 257 -3.44 6.44 -12.81
CA LEU A 257 -2.19 5.72 -13.07
C LEU A 257 -2.41 4.24 -12.81
N LEU A 258 -2.00 3.40 -13.76
CA LEU A 258 -2.19 1.96 -13.72
C LEU A 258 -0.84 1.27 -13.79
N TRP A 259 -0.40 0.71 -12.68
CA TRP A 259 0.94 0.18 -12.55
C TRP A 259 0.96 -1.33 -12.41
N ASP A 260 1.94 -1.96 -13.03
CA ASP A 260 2.18 -3.39 -12.86
C ASP A 260 3.11 -3.62 -11.67
N LEU A 261 2.52 -3.81 -10.49
CA LEU A 261 3.24 -4.12 -9.25
C LEU A 261 3.18 -5.63 -8.95
N ASP A 262 3.19 -6.45 -10.01
CA ASP A 262 3.10 -7.91 -9.94
C ASP A 262 1.87 -8.37 -9.14
N GLY A 263 0.71 -7.84 -9.54
CA GLY A 263 -0.58 -8.14 -8.93
C GLY A 263 -0.83 -7.54 -7.55
N ARG A 264 0.08 -6.72 -7.01
CA ARG A 264 -0.08 -6.05 -5.71
C ARG A 264 -0.93 -4.79 -5.80
N GLY A 265 -1.56 -4.46 -4.68
CA GLY A 265 -2.19 -3.15 -4.43
C GLY A 265 -1.27 -2.28 -3.57
N LEU A 266 -1.53 -0.98 -3.55
CA LEU A 266 -0.76 -0.03 -2.75
C LEU A 266 -1.18 -0.09 -1.27
N ARG A 267 -0.18 0.02 -0.40
CA ARG A 267 -0.26 -0.06 1.07
C ARG A 267 0.27 1.20 1.76
N SER A 268 1.06 2.00 1.04
CA SER A 268 1.53 3.34 1.43
C SER A 268 2.28 3.95 0.23
N MET A 269 2.36 5.28 0.18
CA MET A 269 3.15 6.02 -0.80
C MET A 269 3.73 7.27 -0.16
N GLU A 270 5.06 7.41 -0.14
CA GLU A 270 5.69 8.57 0.51
C GLU A 270 6.65 9.30 -0.42
N TYR A 271 6.44 10.60 -0.58
CA TYR A 271 7.38 11.46 -1.31
C TYR A 271 8.62 11.73 -0.45
N ILE A 272 9.81 11.53 -1.02
CA ILE A 272 11.10 11.75 -0.39
C ILE A 272 11.77 12.95 -1.10
N PRO A 273 11.69 14.18 -0.55
CA PRO A 273 12.14 15.39 -1.25
C PRO A 273 13.61 15.33 -1.70
N HIS A 274 14.50 14.88 -0.82
CA HIS A 274 15.95 14.79 -1.10
C HIS A 274 16.31 13.74 -2.17
N ARG A 275 15.36 12.88 -2.55
CA ARG A 275 15.52 11.86 -3.60
C ARG A 275 14.73 12.19 -4.86
N ASN A 276 13.92 13.25 -4.84
CA ASN A 276 12.95 13.60 -5.88
C ASN A 276 12.20 12.37 -6.39
N ALA A 277 11.68 11.57 -5.46
CA ALA A 277 11.06 10.29 -5.76
C ALA A 277 10.11 9.88 -4.63
N PHE A 278 9.15 9.04 -4.97
CA PHE A 278 8.26 8.37 -4.05
C PHE A 278 8.81 6.98 -3.71
N LEU A 279 8.59 6.55 -2.47
CA LEU A 279 8.66 5.16 -2.06
C LEU A 279 7.24 4.61 -2.01
N LEU A 280 6.99 3.50 -2.70
CA LEU A 280 5.69 2.84 -2.74
C LEU A 280 5.81 1.51 -2.01
N LEU A 281 4.97 1.29 -1.01
CA LEU A 281 4.77 -0.04 -0.43
C LEU A 281 3.58 -0.68 -1.14
N ALA A 282 3.78 -1.86 -1.70
CA ALA A 282 2.70 -2.63 -2.31
C ALA A 282 2.66 -4.05 -1.75
N GLY A 283 1.47 -4.64 -1.65
CA GLY A 283 1.29 -5.99 -1.15
C GLY A 283 0.06 -6.72 -1.72
N PRO A 284 -0.06 -8.03 -1.48
CA PRO A 284 -1.24 -8.81 -1.85
C PRO A 284 -2.51 -8.23 -1.20
N HIS A 285 -3.65 -8.19 -1.88
CA HIS A 285 -4.90 -7.63 -1.34
C HIS A 285 -5.51 -8.40 -0.16
N ASP A 286 -5.27 -9.69 -0.06
CA ASP A 286 -5.84 -10.60 0.94
C ASP A 286 -5.13 -10.46 2.30
N GLY A 287 -3.99 -9.77 2.32
CA GLY A 287 -3.16 -9.62 3.51
C GLY A 287 -2.19 -10.78 3.71
N GLU A 288 -1.97 -11.59 2.69
CA GLU A 288 -0.88 -12.58 2.69
C GLU A 288 0.50 -11.89 2.65
N ASN A 289 1.53 -12.65 3.04
CA ASN A 289 2.91 -12.22 2.94
C ASN A 289 3.30 -12.00 1.46
N GLY A 290 4.19 -11.05 1.22
CA GLY A 290 4.68 -10.75 -0.12
C GLY A 290 4.69 -9.27 -0.45
N GLY A 291 4.86 -8.39 0.54
CA GLY A 291 5.08 -6.97 0.31
C GLY A 291 6.34 -6.70 -0.50
N ALA A 292 6.33 -5.62 -1.27
CA ALA A 292 7.47 -5.15 -2.04
C ALA A 292 7.54 -3.62 -2.00
N LEU A 293 8.76 -3.10 -2.02
CA LEU A 293 9.04 -1.67 -2.14
C LEU A 293 9.37 -1.33 -3.58
N TYR A 294 8.76 -0.28 -4.08
CA TYR A 294 9.02 0.29 -5.39
C TYR A 294 9.44 1.75 -5.21
N ARG A 295 10.18 2.26 -6.18
CA ARG A 295 10.48 3.68 -6.30
C ARG A 295 9.65 4.23 -7.44
N TRP A 296 9.22 5.48 -7.35
CA TRP A 296 8.58 6.18 -8.47
C TRP A 296 9.13 7.60 -8.59
N SER A 297 9.44 8.07 -9.79
CA SER A 297 10.00 9.42 -10.01
C SER A 297 8.97 10.55 -9.91
N GLY A 298 7.68 10.24 -9.95
CA GLY A 298 6.61 11.20 -10.20
C GLY A 298 6.19 11.30 -11.67
N ASP A 299 6.89 10.60 -12.58
CA ASP A 299 6.48 10.46 -13.99
C ASP A 299 5.26 9.54 -14.10
N PRO A 300 4.10 10.02 -14.58
CA PRO A 300 2.89 9.20 -14.74
C PRO A 300 3.09 7.91 -15.53
N ALA A 301 4.08 7.84 -16.41
CA ALA A 301 4.28 6.71 -17.33
C ALA A 301 4.79 5.44 -16.65
N GLN A 302 5.60 5.53 -15.59
CA GLN A 302 6.24 4.36 -14.95
C GLN A 302 6.54 4.64 -13.47
N PRO A 303 6.24 3.69 -12.55
CA PRO A 303 6.87 3.64 -11.24
C PRO A 303 8.32 3.16 -11.38
#